data_AF-A0A1Y4ADX0-F1
#
_entry.id   AF-A0A1Y4ADX0-F1
#
_cell.length_a   1.000
_cell.length_b   1.000
_cell.length_c   1.000
_cell.angle_alpha   90.00
_cell.angle_beta   90.00
_cell.angle_gamma   90.00
#
_symmetry.space_group_name_H-M   'P 1'
#
loop_
_entity.id
_entity.type
_entity.pdbx_description
1 polymer ?
#
loop_
_entity_poly.entity_id
_entity_poly.type
_entity_poly.pdbx_seq_one_letter_code
_entity_poly.pdbx_strand_id
1 'polypeptide(L)'
;MNRYVARGLKVLAIAAALVLAAVAAGWGYEKVFISSDAWYAQVDNEKLTTADENNNGFDYHYDLPAVSAEGATETLGFDTSRELREGAYLRLETLALRGVSSWEEVAWDEIPAAAQEKLVPPEGQDATDAIAEEASHAS
;
A
#
# COMPACT_ATOMS: atom_id res chain seq x y z
N MET A 1 18.77 46.25 33.25
CA MET A 1 18.83 45.08 32.35
C MET A 1 19.12 45.57 30.93
N ASN A 2 20.28 45.22 30.37
CA ASN A 2 20.84 45.86 29.18
C ASN A 2 20.03 45.50 27.93
N ARG A 3 19.55 46.48 27.14
CA ARG A 3 18.73 46.24 25.92
C ARG A 3 19.42 45.31 24.91
N TYR A 4 20.75 45.23 24.97
CA TYR A 4 21.59 44.30 24.20
C TYR A 4 21.35 42.83 24.57
N VAL A 5 21.23 42.51 25.86
CA VAL A 5 20.98 41.13 26.33
C VAL A 5 19.59 40.66 25.92
N ALA A 6 18.58 41.55 25.99
CA ALA A 6 17.22 41.25 25.55
C ALA A 6 17.10 41.05 24.03
N ARG A 7 17.93 41.74 23.22
CA ARG A 7 18.00 41.52 21.77
C ARG A 7 18.71 40.22 21.42
N GLY A 8 19.83 39.91 22.08
CA GLY A 8 20.54 38.64 21.91
C GLY A 8 19.68 37.43 22.26
N LEU A 9 18.93 37.49 23.36
CA LEU A 9 18.02 36.41 23.77
C LEU A 9 16.89 36.18 22.76
N LYS A 10 16.32 37.25 22.17
CA LYS A 10 15.30 37.14 21.12
C LYS A 10 15.84 36.47 19.85
N VAL A 11 17.05 36.82 19.43
CA VAL A 11 17.68 36.22 18.25
C VAL A 11 17.93 34.72 18.48
N LEU A 12 18.43 34.34 19.66
CA LEU A 12 18.62 32.93 20.01
C LEU A 12 17.31 32.16 20.05
N ALA A 13 16.23 32.75 20.60
CA ALA A 13 14.91 32.12 20.61
C ALA A 13 14.36 31.91 19.19
N ILE A 14 14.52 32.89 18.30
CA ILE A 14 14.11 32.76 16.88
C ILE A 14 14.93 31.67 16.19
N ALA A 15 16.25 31.66 16.37
CA ALA A 15 17.11 30.63 15.78
C ALA A 15 16.73 29.22 16.28
N ALA A 16 16.48 29.05 17.57
CA ALA A 16 16.02 27.78 18.13
C ALA A 16 14.65 27.36 17.56
N ALA A 17 13.70 28.30 17.41
CA ALA A 17 12.41 28.02 16.80
C ALA A 17 12.53 27.59 15.33
N LEU A 18 13.44 28.22 14.56
CA LEU A 18 13.70 27.84 13.17
C LEU A 18 14.31 26.43 13.06
N VAL A 19 15.24 26.08 13.97
CA VAL A 19 15.82 24.73 14.01
C VAL A 19 14.74 23.70 14.33
N LEU A 20 13.89 23.96 15.33
CA LEU A 20 12.78 23.06 15.66
C LEU A 20 11.80 22.90 14.49
N ALA A 21 11.47 23.98 13.80
CA ALA A 21 10.62 23.94 12.61
C ALA A 21 11.27 23.12 11.48
N ALA A 22 12.57 23.27 11.25
CA ALA A 22 13.29 22.48 10.25
C ALA A 22 13.33 20.98 10.60
N VAL A 23 13.54 20.63 11.88
CA VAL A 23 13.49 19.23 12.34
C VAL A 23 12.09 18.65 12.16
N ALA A 24 11.04 19.39 12.54
CA ALA A 24 9.67 18.95 12.34
C ALA A 24 9.32 18.77 10.85
N ALA A 25 9.78 19.67 9.98
CA ALA A 25 9.59 19.57 8.54
C ALA A 25 10.33 18.36 7.95
N GLY A 26 11.57 18.11 8.38
CA GLY A 26 12.34 16.93 7.95
C GLY A 26 11.68 15.62 8.37
N TRP A 27 11.20 15.54 9.61
CA TRP A 27 10.48 14.37 10.11
C TRP A 27 9.15 14.14 9.38
N GLY A 28 8.39 15.21 9.12
CA GLY A 28 7.17 15.14 8.31
C GLY A 28 7.43 14.70 6.88
N TYR A 29 8.51 15.19 6.26
CA TYR A 29 8.90 14.79 4.90
C TYR A 29 9.19 13.29 4.80
N GLU A 30 9.97 12.75 5.74
CA GLU A 30 10.28 11.31 5.79
C GLU A 30 9.02 10.45 5.91
N LYS A 31 8.07 10.85 6.76
CA LYS A 31 6.81 10.12 6.95
C LYS A 31 5.91 10.13 5.73
N VAL A 32 5.91 11.23 4.98
CA VAL A 32 4.97 11.45 3.89
C VAL A 32 5.51 10.92 2.55
N PHE A 33 6.83 11.01 2.33
CA PHE A 33 7.43 10.75 1.02
C PHE A 33 8.40 9.56 0.99
N ILE A 34 8.87 9.07 2.14
CA ILE A 34 9.90 8.02 2.19
C ILE A 34 9.36 6.75 2.86
N SER A 35 8.58 6.88 3.94
CA SER A 35 8.01 5.73 4.63
C SER A 35 7.02 5.00 3.72
N SER A 36 7.28 3.72 3.48
CA SER A 36 6.36 2.82 2.79
C SER A 36 5.77 1.81 3.75
N ASP A 37 4.50 1.48 3.52
CA ASP A 37 3.79 0.42 4.24
C ASP A 37 3.60 -0.79 3.31
N ALA A 38 3.75 -2.00 3.85
CA ALA A 38 3.58 -3.23 3.09
C ALA A 38 2.20 -3.85 3.37
N TRP A 39 1.48 -4.11 2.29
CA TRP A 39 0.16 -4.72 2.30
C TRP A 39 0.17 -6.00 1.47
N TYR A 40 -0.68 -6.96 1.83
CA TYR A 40 -0.76 -8.26 1.18
C TYR A 40 -2.16 -8.47 0.64
N ALA A 41 -2.27 -8.79 -0.64
CA ALA A 41 -3.54 -9.02 -1.31
C ALA A 41 -3.49 -10.34 -2.07
N GLN A 42 -4.66 -10.91 -2.34
CA GLN A 42 -4.81 -12.04 -3.26
C GLN A 42 -5.49 -11.53 -4.52
N VAL A 43 -4.93 -11.88 -5.68
CA VAL A 43 -5.51 -11.53 -6.98
C VAL A 43 -6.87 -12.21 -7.12
N ASP A 44 -7.83 -11.40 -7.52
CA ASP A 44 -9.18 -11.79 -7.87
C ASP A 44 -9.53 -11.05 -9.18
N ASN A 45 -9.51 -11.76 -10.31
CA ASN A 45 -9.76 -11.17 -11.61
C ASN A 45 -11.24 -10.82 -11.83
N GLU A 46 -12.18 -11.21 -10.96
CA GLU A 46 -13.54 -10.65 -10.99
C GLU A 46 -13.53 -9.16 -10.61
N LYS A 47 -12.50 -8.71 -9.88
CA LYS A 47 -12.29 -7.29 -9.54
C LYS A 47 -11.41 -6.55 -10.56
N LEU A 48 -11.06 -7.18 -11.67
CA LEU A 48 -10.30 -6.55 -12.74
C LEU A 48 -11.18 -5.56 -13.51
N THR A 49 -10.68 -4.35 -13.68
CA THR A 49 -11.23 -3.37 -14.62
C THR A 49 -10.26 -3.19 -15.78
N THR A 50 -10.64 -3.65 -16.97
CA THR A 50 -9.89 -3.38 -18.21
C THR A 50 -10.09 -1.92 -18.62
N ALA A 51 -9.05 -1.27 -19.12
CA ALA A 51 -9.02 0.19 -19.29
C ALA A 51 -10.16 0.79 -20.13
N ASP A 52 -10.78 1.84 -19.56
CA ASP A 52 -11.38 2.98 -20.26
C ASP A 52 -10.37 4.17 -20.27
N GLU A 53 -10.70 5.31 -20.91
CA GLU A 53 -9.82 6.49 -21.10
C GLU A 53 -9.10 7.04 -19.84
N ASN A 54 -9.43 6.58 -18.62
CA ASN A 54 -8.98 7.13 -17.33
C ASN A 54 -7.88 6.33 -16.58
N ASN A 55 -7.35 5.21 -17.12
CA ASN A 55 -6.38 4.36 -16.40
C ASN A 55 -4.89 4.80 -16.51
N ASN A 56 -4.61 6.10 -16.56
CA ASN A 56 -3.23 6.64 -16.55
C ASN A 56 -2.25 6.04 -17.61
N GLY A 57 -2.77 5.42 -18.68
CA GLY A 57 -1.99 4.75 -19.71
C GLY A 57 -1.66 3.28 -19.45
N PHE A 58 -2.26 2.65 -18.43
CA PHE A 58 -2.20 1.22 -18.16
C PHE A 58 -3.47 0.52 -18.65
N ASP A 59 -3.32 -0.74 -19.08
CA ASP A 59 -4.41 -1.52 -19.66
C ASP A 59 -5.32 -2.18 -18.61
N TYR A 60 -4.86 -2.29 -17.35
CA TYR A 60 -5.52 -3.03 -16.29
C TYR A 60 -5.48 -2.27 -14.96
N HIS A 61 -6.60 -2.28 -14.25
CA HIS A 61 -6.75 -1.74 -12.91
C HIS A 61 -7.34 -2.79 -11.97
N TYR A 62 -6.83 -2.86 -10.74
CA TYR A 62 -7.29 -3.76 -9.70
C TYR A 62 -7.64 -3.00 -8.43
N ASP A 63 -8.83 -3.24 -7.90
CA ASP A 63 -9.25 -2.85 -6.55
C ASP A 63 -9.30 -4.10 -5.66
N LEU A 64 -8.21 -4.42 -4.95
CA LEU A 64 -8.12 -5.65 -4.16
C LEU A 64 -8.25 -5.37 -2.65
N PRO A 65 -8.98 -6.22 -1.90
CA PRO A 65 -8.89 -6.22 -0.46
C PRO A 65 -7.48 -6.65 -0.04
N ALA A 66 -6.79 -5.78 0.69
CA ALA A 66 -5.43 -5.96 1.15
C ALA A 66 -5.36 -5.96 2.67
N VAL A 67 -4.34 -6.63 3.19
CA VAL A 67 -4.12 -6.82 4.62
C VAL A 67 -2.70 -6.38 4.99
N SER A 68 -2.54 -5.51 5.98
CA SER A 68 -1.21 -5.08 6.44
C SER A 68 -0.48 -6.21 7.16
N ALA A 69 0.84 -6.07 7.35
CA ALA A 69 1.63 -7.02 8.13
C ALA A 69 1.11 -7.24 9.57
N GLU A 70 0.40 -6.26 10.13
CA GLU A 70 -0.24 -6.28 11.45
C GLU A 70 -1.68 -6.78 11.42
N GLY A 71 -2.22 -7.10 10.24
CA GLY A 71 -3.58 -7.56 10.06
C GLY A 71 -4.62 -6.46 9.89
N ALA A 72 -4.26 -5.19 9.64
CA ALA A 72 -5.24 -4.17 9.26
C ALA A 72 -5.77 -4.47 7.85
N THR A 73 -7.02 -4.09 7.53
CA THR A 73 -7.63 -4.39 6.21
C THR A 73 -8.07 -3.13 5.50
N GLU A 74 -7.74 -2.99 4.22
CA GLU A 74 -8.11 -1.85 3.36
C GLU A 74 -8.23 -2.31 1.90
N THR A 75 -9.07 -1.67 1.09
CA THR A 75 -9.10 -1.92 -0.35
C THR A 75 -8.09 -1.01 -1.04
N LEU A 76 -7.15 -1.59 -1.80
CA LEU A 76 -6.11 -0.85 -2.50
C LEU A 76 -6.29 -0.97 -4.02
N GLY A 77 -6.44 0.19 -4.65
CA GLY A 77 -6.50 0.36 -6.11
C GLY A 77 -5.11 0.54 -6.71
N PHE A 78 -4.78 -0.20 -7.77
CA PHE A 78 -3.52 -0.03 -8.50
C PHE A 78 -3.61 -0.42 -9.98
N ASP A 79 -2.79 0.25 -10.79
CA ASP A 79 -2.70 0.05 -12.23
C ASP A 79 -1.54 -0.91 -12.59
N THR A 80 -1.72 -1.72 -13.63
CA THR A 80 -0.68 -2.62 -14.16
C THR A 80 -0.76 -2.76 -15.69
N SER A 81 0.37 -3.05 -16.33
CA SER A 81 0.45 -3.23 -17.78
C SER A 81 0.08 -4.66 -18.24
N ARG A 82 -0.20 -5.56 -17.30
CA ARG A 82 -0.58 -6.95 -17.59
C ARG A 82 -1.61 -7.45 -16.58
N GLU A 83 -2.45 -8.35 -17.05
CA GLU A 83 -3.32 -9.17 -16.19
C GLU A 83 -2.47 -10.04 -15.26
N LEU A 84 -2.91 -10.16 -14.01
CA LEU A 84 -2.23 -10.91 -12.97
C LEU A 84 -2.81 -12.33 -12.87
N ARG A 85 -1.98 -13.30 -12.47
CA ARG A 85 -2.41 -14.68 -12.31
C ARG A 85 -3.47 -14.75 -11.19
N GLU A 86 -4.62 -15.33 -11.51
CA GLU A 86 -5.70 -15.58 -10.55
C GLU A 86 -5.17 -16.27 -9.28
N GLY A 87 -5.64 -15.82 -8.12
CA GLY A 87 -5.25 -16.39 -6.82
C GLY A 87 -3.80 -16.11 -6.38
N ALA A 88 -2.98 -15.43 -7.19
CA ALA A 88 -1.62 -15.07 -6.79
C ALA A 88 -1.62 -14.11 -5.60
N TYR A 89 -0.65 -14.27 -4.70
CA TYR A 89 -0.46 -13.34 -3.59
C TYR A 89 0.46 -12.20 -4.02
N LEU A 90 0.09 -10.98 -3.66
CA LEU A 90 0.82 -9.76 -3.96
C LEU A 90 1.28 -9.10 -2.67
N ARG A 91 2.50 -8.56 -2.68
CA ARG A 91 2.96 -7.55 -1.74
C ARG A 91 2.85 -6.18 -2.43
N LEU A 92 2.01 -5.31 -1.88
CA LEU A 92 1.76 -3.95 -2.35
C LEU A 92 2.50 -2.97 -1.42
N GLU A 93 3.41 -2.16 -1.96
CA GLU A 93 4.06 -1.10 -1.19
C GLU A 93 3.34 0.23 -1.41
N THR A 94 2.82 0.82 -0.34
CA THR A 94 2.10 2.10 -0.39
C THR A 94 2.95 3.24 0.15
N LEU A 95 2.79 4.43 -0.45
CA LEU A 95 3.28 5.68 0.10
C LEU A 95 2.07 6.53 0.52
N ALA A 96 2.16 7.18 1.68
CA ALA A 96 1.03 7.85 2.34
C ALA A 96 0.23 8.83 1.46
N LEU A 97 0.86 9.51 0.49
CA LEU A 97 0.16 10.41 -0.45
C LEU A 97 -0.06 9.84 -1.85
N ARG A 98 0.60 8.73 -2.20
CA ARG A 98 0.59 8.18 -3.56
C ARG A 98 -0.30 6.96 -3.69
N GLY A 99 -0.65 6.30 -2.59
CA GLY A 99 -1.26 4.98 -2.63
C GLY A 99 -0.23 3.93 -3.03
N VAL A 100 -0.65 2.89 -3.76
CA VAL A 100 0.22 1.81 -4.22
C VAL A 100 1.30 2.37 -5.15
N SER A 101 2.56 2.17 -4.77
CA SER A 101 3.74 2.65 -5.48
C SER A 101 4.46 1.54 -6.25
N SER A 102 4.39 0.31 -5.74
CA SER A 102 4.94 -0.88 -6.36
C SER A 102 4.12 -2.11 -5.91
N TRP A 103 4.21 -3.18 -6.68
CA TRP A 103 3.68 -4.47 -6.31
C TRP A 103 4.61 -5.58 -6.81
N GLU A 104 4.64 -6.70 -6.09
CA GLU A 104 5.36 -7.90 -6.48
C GLU A 104 4.56 -9.16 -6.10
N GLU A 105 4.64 -10.21 -6.92
CA GLU A 105 4.09 -11.52 -6.56
C GLU A 105 5.00 -12.18 -5.50
N VAL A 106 4.38 -12.69 -4.43
CA VAL A 106 5.08 -13.35 -3.31
C VAL A 106 4.51 -14.74 -3.05
N ALA A 107 5.29 -15.59 -2.40
CA ALA A 107 4.81 -16.89 -1.96
C ALA A 107 4.02 -16.78 -0.63
N TRP A 108 3.14 -17.75 -0.35
CA TRP A 108 2.32 -17.76 0.86
C TRP A 108 3.15 -17.67 2.14
N ASP A 109 4.30 -18.34 2.20
CA ASP A 109 5.21 -18.39 3.33
C ASP A 109 5.96 -17.07 3.60
N GLU A 110 5.98 -16.15 2.62
CA GLU A 110 6.55 -14.81 2.78
C GLU A 110 5.56 -13.82 3.41
N ILE A 111 4.28 -14.20 3.50
CA ILE A 111 3.21 -13.37 4.07
C ILE A 111 3.23 -13.47 5.61
N PRO A 112 3.20 -12.34 6.35
CA PRO A 112 3.09 -12.35 7.79
C PRO A 112 1.87 -13.11 8.30
N ALA A 113 2.02 -13.83 9.41
CA ALA A 113 0.96 -14.68 9.97
C ALA A 113 -0.37 -13.92 10.21
N ALA A 114 -0.30 -12.68 10.68
CA ALA A 114 -1.51 -11.86 10.91
C ALA A 114 -2.26 -11.51 9.60
N ALA A 115 -1.54 -11.42 8.48
CA ALA A 115 -2.15 -11.24 7.16
C ALA A 115 -2.69 -12.56 6.61
N GLN A 116 -1.95 -13.67 6.78
CA GLN A 116 -2.39 -15.00 6.37
C GLN A 116 -3.73 -15.41 6.98
N GLU A 117 -4.00 -15.03 8.24
CA GLU A 117 -5.28 -15.30 8.92
C GLU A 117 -6.51 -14.71 8.19
N LYS A 118 -6.29 -13.76 7.28
CA LYS A 118 -7.35 -13.03 6.56
C LYS A 118 -7.34 -13.27 5.06
N LEU A 119 -6.39 -14.06 4.55
CA LEU A 119 -6.28 -14.43 3.14
C LEU A 119 -6.71 -15.88 2.94
N VAL A 120 -7.04 -16.26 1.70
CA VAL A 120 -7.39 -17.66 1.38
C VAL A 120 -6.10 -18.47 1.23
N PRO A 121 -5.90 -19.56 2.00
CA PRO A 121 -4.73 -20.42 1.87
C PRO A 121 -4.70 -21.14 0.51
N PRO A 122 -3.53 -21.56 0.01
CA PRO A 122 -3.40 -22.16 -1.32
C PRO A 122 -4.23 -23.46 -1.46
N GLU A 123 -4.32 -24.27 -0.41
CA GLU A 123 -5.14 -25.50 -0.41
C GLU A 123 -6.66 -25.20 -0.52
N GLY A 124 -7.10 -24.00 -0.12
CA GLY A 124 -8.48 -23.56 -0.27
C GLY A 124 -8.80 -23.03 -1.66
N GLN A 125 -7.78 -22.70 -2.47
CA GLN A 125 -7.95 -22.17 -3.83
C GLN A 125 -8.31 -23.29 -4.81
N ASP A 126 -7.60 -24.42 -4.78
CA ASP A 126 -7.88 -25.58 -5.66
C ASP A 126 -9.33 -26.07 -5.54
N ALA A 127 -9.88 -26.04 -4.32
CA ALA A 127 -11.26 -26.40 -4.06
C ALA A 127 -12.25 -25.36 -4.63
N THR A 128 -11.90 -24.07 -4.57
CA THR A 128 -12.76 -22.98 -5.07
C THR A 128 -12.79 -22.97 -6.60
N ASP A 129 -11.63 -23.14 -7.23
CA ASP A 129 -11.48 -23.18 -8.68
C ASP A 129 -12.20 -24.38 -9.30
N ALA A 130 -12.10 -25.55 -8.66
CA ALA A 130 -12.80 -26.76 -9.12
C ALA A 130 -14.33 -26.59 -9.11
N ILE A 131 -14.88 -25.87 -8.12
CA ILE A 131 -16.33 -25.62 -8.03
C ILE A 131 -16.75 -24.58 -9.08
N ALA A 132 -15.93 -23.55 -9.33
CA ALA A 132 -16.20 -22.54 -10.34
C ALA A 132 -16.19 -23.12 -11.76
N GLU A 133 -15.25 -24.02 -12.08
CA GLU A 133 -15.15 -24.67 -13.38
C GLU A 133 -16.31 -25.66 -13.62
N GLU A 134 -16.76 -26.40 -12.59
CA GLU A 134 -17.93 -27.27 -12.68
C GLU A 134 -19.23 -26.47 -12.93
N ALA A 135 -19.37 -25.30 -12.29
CA ALA A 135 -20.50 -24.41 -12.49
C ALA A 135 -20.51 -23.76 -13.89
N SER A 136 -19.33 -23.46 -14.46
CA SER A 136 -19.19 -22.89 -15.80
C SER A 136 -19.57 -23.88 -16.93
N HIS A 137 -19.34 -25.18 -16.76
CA HIS A 137 -19.66 -26.19 -17.76
C HIS A 137 -21.13 -26.66 -17.74
N ALA A 138 -21.90 -26.28 -16.72
CA ALA A 138 -23.30 -26.67 -16.55
C ALA A 138 -24.32 -25.68 -17.19
N SER A 139 -23.86 -24.58 -17.81
CA SER A 139 -24.68 -23.61 -18.56
C SER A 139 -24.46 -23.72 -20.07
#